data_AF-A0A0B6YU31-F1
#
_entry.id   AF-A0A0B6YU31-F1
#
_cell.length_a   1.000
_cell.length_b   1.000
_cell.length_c   1.000
_cell.angle_alpha   90.00
_cell.angle_beta   90.00
_cell.angle_gamma   90.00
#
_symmetry.space_group_name_H-M   'P 1'
#
loop_
_entity.id
_entity.type
_entity.pdbx_description
1 polymer ?
#
loop_
_entity_poly.entity_id
_entity_poly.type
_entity_poly.pdbx_seq_one_letter_code
_entity_poly.pdbx_strand_id
1 'polypeptide(L)' 'RLHPMLHKQKIDYRIFVIEQAGNNQFNRGKLFNVGFIEAGKLGNFDCFVFHDADLIPEDDRNLYMCDNHARHLETAT' A
#
# COMPACT_ATOMS: atom_id res chain seq x y z
N ARG A 1 8.39 -6.02 9.53
CA ARG A 1 7.62 -7.29 9.37
C ARG A 1 6.97 -7.39 8.01
N LEU A 2 6.49 -6.27 7.43
CA LEU A 2 5.87 -6.25 6.11
C LEU A 2 6.74 -6.88 5.01
N HIS A 3 7.99 -6.44 4.83
CA HIS A 3 8.89 -7.01 3.81
C HIS A 3 9.00 -8.55 3.84
N PRO A 4 9.35 -9.20 4.98
CA PRO A 4 9.34 -10.65 5.06
C PRO A 4 8.01 -11.32 4.69
N MET A 5 6.87 -10.75 5.10
CA MET A 5 5.54 -11.27 4.76
C MET A 5 5.30 -11.20 3.24
N LEU A 6 5.55 -10.04 2.62
CA LEU A 6 5.37 -9.86 1.16
C LEU A 6 6.26 -10.83 0.37
N HIS A 7 7.50 -11.08 0.83
CA HIS A 7 8.36 -12.11 0.24
C HIS A 7 7.77 -13.52 0.35
N LYS A 8 7.18 -13.89 1.50
CA LYS A 8 6.50 -15.20 1.66
C LYS A 8 5.28 -15.32 0.73
N GLN A 9 4.58 -14.22 0.47
CA GLN A 9 3.44 -14.17 -0.43
C GLN A 9 3.84 -14.28 -1.92
N LYS A 10 5.15 -14.22 -2.23
CA LYS A 10 5.71 -14.37 -3.59
C LYS A 10 5.15 -13.37 -4.60
N ILE A 11 4.86 -12.16 -4.15
CA ILE A 11 4.41 -11.06 -5.01
C ILE A 11 5.61 -10.27 -5.53
N ASP A 12 5.51 -9.75 -6.75
CA ASP A 12 6.39 -8.68 -7.21
C ASP A 12 5.83 -7.36 -6.69
N TYR A 13 6.60 -6.64 -5.88
CA TYR A 13 6.13 -5.44 -5.22
C TYR A 13 7.20 -4.37 -5.17
N ARG A 14 6.74 -3.12 -5.08
CA ARG A 14 7.56 -1.95 -4.80
C ARG A 14 6.89 -1.09 -3.74
N ILE A 15 7.66 -0.66 -2.74
CA ILE A 15 7.16 0.23 -1.69
C ILE A 15 7.39 1.68 -2.11
N PHE A 16 6.33 2.47 -2.04
CA PHE A 16 6.36 3.91 -2.24
C PHE A 16 5.94 4.61 -0.96
N VAL A 17 6.84 5.43 -0.40
CA VAL A 17 6.54 6.29 0.73
C VAL A 17 6.29 7.69 0.19
N ILE A 18 5.06 8.18 0.34
CA ILE A 18 4.65 9.50 -0.17
C ILE A 18 4.62 10.48 1.00
N GLU A 19 5.58 11.39 1.01
CA GLU A 19 5.74 12.39 2.06
C GLU A 19 5.01 13.69 1.72
N GLN A 20 4.21 14.21 2.66
CA GLN A 20 3.63 15.55 2.53
C GLN A 20 4.64 16.59 3.00
N ALA A 21 5.16 17.39 2.06
CA ALA A 21 6.05 18.49 2.40
C ALA A 21 5.33 19.65 3.12
N GLY A 22 6.03 20.27 4.05
CA GLY A 22 5.56 21.44 4.80
C GLY A 22 4.65 21.10 6.00
N ASN A 23 4.10 22.14 6.63
CA ASN A 23 3.38 22.02 7.90
C ASN A 23 1.85 22.20 7.75
N ASN A 24 1.34 22.07 6.52
CA ASN A 24 -0.10 22.11 6.27
C ASN A 24 -0.79 20.87 6.84
N GLN A 25 -2.11 20.92 6.99
CA GLN A 25 -2.90 19.78 7.45
C GLN A 25 -2.63 18.55 6.58
N PHE A 26 -2.34 17.42 7.22
CA PHE A 26 -2.09 16.14 6.56
C PHE A 26 -3.33 15.69 5.77
N ASN A 27 -3.13 15.33 4.50
CA ASN A 27 -4.19 14.82 3.63
C ASN A 27 -3.84 13.44 3.10
N ARG A 28 -4.21 12.41 3.88
CA ARG A 28 -3.99 10.99 3.56
C ARG A 28 -4.48 10.61 2.17
N GLY A 29 -5.73 10.93 1.85
CA GLY A 29 -6.34 10.56 0.56
C GLY A 29 -5.63 11.20 -0.63
N LYS A 30 -5.17 12.46 -0.48
CA LYS A 30 -4.38 13.13 -1.52
C LYS A 30 -3.03 12.43 -1.74
N LEU A 31 -2.36 12.00 -0.68
CA LEU A 31 -1.07 11.31 -0.79
C LEU A 31 -1.22 9.94 -1.45
N PHE A 32 -2.30 9.21 -1.19
CA PHE A 32 -2.62 7.97 -1.91
C PHE A 32 -2.81 8.21 -3.41
N ASN A 33 -3.56 9.26 -3.78
CA ASN A 33 -3.74 9.62 -5.20
C ASN A 33 -2.41 10.01 -5.86
N VAL A 34 -1.55 10.79 -5.17
CA VAL A 34 -0.21 11.13 -5.66
C VAL A 34 0.62 9.88 -5.85
N GLY A 35 0.62 8.96 -4.88
CA GLY A 35 1.34 7.69 -4.95
C GLY A 35 0.93 6.85 -6.16
N PHE A 36 -0.37 6.74 -6.44
CA PHE A 36 -0.88 6.05 -7.61
C PHE A 36 -0.33 6.65 -8.92
N ILE A 37 -0.38 7.98 -9.06
CA ILE A 37 0.08 8.69 -10.26
C ILE A 37 1.61 8.56 -10.43
N GLU A 38 2.38 8.79 -9.37
CA GLU A 38 3.86 8.75 -9.44
C GLU A 38 4.39 7.33 -9.63
N ALA A 39 3.78 6.32 -9.02
CA ALA A 39 4.13 4.93 -9.26
C ALA A 39 3.93 4.54 -10.74
N GLY A 40 2.83 4.97 -11.36
CA GLY A 40 2.56 4.74 -12.78
C GLY A 40 3.61 5.33 -13.73
N LYS A 41 4.41 6.31 -13.30
CA LYS A 41 5.54 6.84 -14.09
C LYS A 41 6.78 5.94 -14.02
N LEU A 42 6.90 5.10 -13.00
CA LEU A 42 8.07 4.25 -12.75
C LEU A 42 7.88 2.80 -13.21
N GLY A 43 6.68 2.42 -13.63
CA GLY A 43 6.37 1.08 -14.13
C GLY A 43 4.88 0.84 -14.32
N ASN A 44 4.57 -0.29 -14.94
CA ASN A 44 3.20 -0.78 -15.08
C ASN A 44 2.87 -1.66 -13.88
N PHE A 45 2.01 -1.15 -13.00
CA PHE A 45 1.48 -1.89 -11.86
C PHE A 45 0.02 -2.25 -12.14
N ASP A 46 -0.35 -3.49 -11.86
CA ASP A 46 -1.70 -4.04 -12.00
C ASP A 46 -2.50 -4.01 -10.69
N CYS A 47 -1.82 -3.79 -9.57
CA CYS A 47 -2.41 -3.69 -8.24
C CYS A 47 -1.80 -2.57 -7.40
N PHE A 48 -2.64 -1.88 -6.64
CA PHE A 48 -2.23 -0.83 -5.70
C PHE A 48 -2.82 -1.13 -4.32
N VAL A 49 -1.95 -1.21 -3.31
CA VAL A 49 -2.34 -1.36 -1.90
C VAL A 49 -2.01 -0.06 -1.17
N PHE A 50 -3.03 0.60 -0.65
CA PHE A 50 -2.87 1.76 0.21
C PHE A 50 -2.76 1.28 1.66
N HIS A 51 -1.64 1.59 2.31
CA HIS A 51 -1.26 1.04 3.61
C HIS A 51 -0.78 2.16 4.53
N ASP A 52 -1.30 2.22 5.75
CA ASP A 52 -0.80 3.19 6.74
C ASP A 52 0.54 2.74 7.33
N ALA A 53 1.46 3.68 7.53
CA ALA A 53 2.83 3.37 7.95
C ALA A 53 2.92 2.74 9.35
N ASP A 54 1.91 2.95 10.19
CA ASP A 54 1.83 2.46 11.57
C ASP A 54 1.03 1.16 11.72
N LEU A 55 0.43 0.65 10.64
CA LEU A 55 -0.30 -0.61 10.66
C LEU A 55 0.62 -1.78 10.26
N ILE A 56 0.56 -2.87 11.01
CA ILE A 56 1.33 -4.09 10.76
C ILE A 56 0.35 -5.27 10.75
N PRO A 57 0.31 -6.09 9.68
CA PRO A 57 -0.52 -7.27 9.66
C PRO A 57 -0.05 -8.30 10.71
N GLU A 58 -0.99 -8.83 11.48
CA GLU A 58 -0.72 -9.88 12.49
C GLU A 58 -0.65 -11.28 11.87
N ASP A 59 -1.30 -11.47 10.72
CA ASP A 59 -1.41 -12.75 10.03
C ASP A 59 -0.93 -12.64 8.57
N ASP A 60 0.08 -13.44 8.23
CA ASP A 60 0.65 -13.52 6.88
C ASP A 60 -0.37 -14.04 5.82
N ARG A 61 -1.50 -14.61 6.26
CA ARG A 61 -2.62 -15.03 5.40
C ARG A 61 -3.46 -13.86 4.88
N ASN A 62 -3.27 -12.64 5.41
CA ASN A 62 -3.83 -11.44 4.82
C ASN A 62 -3.06 -11.09 3.53
N LEU A 63 -3.58 -11.52 2.39
CA LEU A 63 -2.90 -11.39 1.10
C LEU A 63 -2.89 -9.94 0.60
N TYR A 64 -1.72 -9.36 0.38
CA TYR A 64 -1.54 -8.01 -0.18
C TYR A 64 -1.59 -8.06 -1.71
N MET A 65 -2.74 -8.47 -2.25
CA MET A 65 -3.01 -8.62 -3.68
C MET A 65 -4.40 -8.10 -4.02
N CYS A 66 -4.59 -7.63 -5.25
CA CYS A 66 -5.87 -7.19 -5.77
C CYS A 66 -6.66 -8.38 -6.34
N ASP A 67 -7.97 -8.26 -6.34
CA ASP A 67 -8.88 -9.14 -7.08
C ASP A 67 -9.82 -8.31 -7.98
N ASN A 68 -10.89 -8.91 -8.49
CA ASN A 68 -11.85 -8.23 -9.36
C ASN A 68 -12.68 -7.13 -8.65
N HIS A 69 -12.55 -7.01 -7.32
CA HIS A 69 -13.26 -6.06 -6.48
C HIS A 69 -12.28 -5.28 -5.61
N ALA A 70 -12.75 -4.14 -5.08
CA ALA A 70 -11.99 -3.44 -4.05
C ALA A 70 -11.94 -4.30 -2.77
N ARG A 71 -10.73 -4.50 -2.25
CA ARG A 71 -10.51 -5.26 -1.02
C ARG A 71 -10.21 -4.32 0.15
N HIS A 72 -10.77 -4.64 1.31
CA HIS A 72 -10.39 -4.02 2.57
C HIS A 72 -9.48 -4.99 3.33
N LEU A 73 -8.23 -4.61 3.55
CA LEU A 73 -7.20 -5.48 4.16
C LEU A 73 -7.12 -5.33 5.68
N GLU A 74 -7.48 -4.17 6.21
CA GLU A 74 -7.36 -3.82 7.63
C GLU A 74 -8.72 -3.98 8.32
N THR A 75 -9.23 -5.22 8.37
CA THR A 75 -10.47 -5.51 9.08
C THR A 75 -10.22 -5.58 10.58
N ALA A 76 -11.00 -4.82 11.37
CA ALA A 76 -11.07 -5.06 12.81
C ALA A 76 -11.75 -6.40 13.06
N THR A 77 -11.04 -7.34 13.68
CA THR A 77 -11.63 -8.50 14.36
C THR A 77 -11.97 -8.18 15.79
#